data_AF-A0A410YK36-F1
#
_entry.id   AF-A0A410YK36-F1
#
_cell.length_a   1.000
_cell.length_b   1.000
_cell.length_c   1.000
_cell.angle_alpha   90.00
_cell.angle_beta   90.00
_cell.angle_gamma   90.00
#
_symmetry.space_group_name_H-M   'P 1'
#
loop_
_entity.id
_entity.type
_entity.pdbx_description
1 polymer ?
#
loop_
_entity_poly.entity_id
_entity_poly.type
_entity_poly.pdbx_seq_one_letter_code
_entity_poly.pdbx_strand_id
1 'polypeptide(L)'
;MSEHEHTKDEGEESGLDGYVKFIDWLNEKLFPILGTPALGPYDAVVAKVADAVCPVCGRPMSEHFIDHSTPETILNCPIEHTPVPVDDAPLNELGMHKPSTES
;
A
#
# COMPACT_ATOMS: atom_id res chain seq x y z
N MET A 1 52.91 25.12 -19.49
CA MET A 1 51.71 25.48 -18.72
C MET A 1 50.65 24.51 -19.23
N SER A 2 50.62 23.28 -18.73
CA SER A 2 49.91 22.88 -17.48
C SER A 2 48.41 23.14 -17.67
N GLU A 3 47.49 22.17 -17.62
CA GLU A 3 47.44 20.91 -16.89
C GLU A 3 46.63 19.84 -17.68
N HIS A 4 47.10 18.59 -17.64
CA HIS A 4 46.27 17.41 -17.89
C HIS A 4 45.75 16.95 -16.52
N GLU A 5 44.47 17.15 -16.25
CA GLU A 5 43.83 16.63 -15.04
C GLU A 5 43.30 15.22 -15.35
N HIS A 6 44.11 14.22 -14.99
CA HIS A 6 43.73 12.82 -14.93
C HIS A 6 43.25 12.54 -13.51
N THR A 7 41.95 12.66 -13.27
CA THR A 7 41.33 12.21 -12.02
C THR A 7 41.17 10.70 -12.07
N LYS A 8 42.18 10.06 -11.51
CA LYS A 8 42.21 8.68 -11.05
C LYS A 8 41.18 8.50 -9.93
N ASP A 9 40.13 7.72 -10.19
CA ASP A 9 39.34 7.05 -9.17
C ASP A 9 39.02 5.64 -9.68
N GLU A 10 39.99 4.74 -9.49
CA GLU A 10 39.87 3.32 -9.80
C GLU A 10 40.00 2.57 -8.47
N GLY A 11 38.87 2.13 -7.91
CA GLY A 11 38.88 1.48 -6.59
C GLY A 11 37.65 0.66 -6.19
N GLU A 12 36.43 1.13 -6.42
CA GLU A 12 35.24 0.51 -5.76
C GLU A 12 34.01 0.26 -6.67
N GLU A 13 34.11 0.39 -7.99
CA GLU A 13 32.99 0.07 -8.91
C GLU A 13 33.02 -1.38 -9.47
N SER A 14 34.16 -2.06 -9.43
CA SER A 14 34.34 -3.37 -10.09
C SER A 14 33.57 -4.52 -9.42
N GLY A 15 33.36 -4.44 -8.10
CA GLY A 15 32.64 -5.47 -7.34
C GLY A 15 31.13 -5.47 -7.57
N LEU A 16 30.53 -4.28 -7.70
CA LEU A 16 29.10 -4.12 -7.99
C LEU A 16 28.80 -4.48 -9.45
N ASP A 17 29.67 -4.07 -10.37
CA ASP A 17 29.50 -4.37 -11.80
C ASP A 17 29.63 -5.88 -12.09
N GLY A 18 30.54 -6.56 -11.38
CA GLY A 18 30.65 -8.03 -11.42
C GLY A 18 29.44 -8.75 -10.83
N TYR A 19 28.88 -8.23 -9.73
CA TYR A 19 27.69 -8.79 -9.08
C TYR A 19 26.43 -8.65 -9.95
N VAL A 20 26.21 -7.48 -10.57
CA VAL A 20 25.08 -7.27 -11.48
C VAL A 20 25.18 -8.21 -12.69
N LYS A 21 26.36 -8.33 -13.32
CA LYS A 21 26.60 -9.27 -14.42
C LYS A 21 26.33 -10.74 -14.04
N PHE A 22 26.67 -11.12 -12.81
CA PHE A 22 26.35 -12.46 -12.28
C PHE A 22 24.84 -12.68 -12.13
N ILE A 23 24.12 -11.72 -11.55
CA ILE A 23 22.65 -11.79 -11.39
C ILE A 23 21.95 -11.81 -12.76
N ASP A 24 22.43 -11.05 -13.73
CA ASP A 24 21.90 -11.04 -15.10
C ASP A 24 22.10 -12.40 -15.78
N TRP A 25 23.30 -12.97 -15.69
CA TRP A 25 23.58 -14.32 -16.19
C TRP A 25 22.69 -15.39 -15.54
N LEU A 26 22.52 -15.28 -14.21
CA LEU A 26 21.68 -16.20 -13.44
C LEU A 26 20.21 -16.08 -13.89
N ASN A 27 19.71 -14.86 -14.03
CA ASN A 27 18.36 -14.61 -14.53
C ASN A 27 18.19 -15.14 -15.95
N GLU A 28 19.14 -14.93 -16.86
CA GLU A 28 19.07 -15.42 -18.24
C GLU A 28 19.01 -16.96 -18.31
N LYS A 29 19.65 -17.67 -17.37
CA LYS A 29 19.54 -19.14 -17.28
C LYS A 29 18.31 -19.65 -16.56
N LEU A 30 17.82 -18.93 -15.57
CA LEU A 30 16.64 -19.35 -14.80
C LEU A 30 15.34 -19.01 -15.52
N PHE A 31 15.28 -17.91 -16.27
CA PHE A 31 14.06 -17.41 -16.90
C PHE A 31 13.41 -18.41 -17.88
N PRO A 32 14.14 -19.16 -18.72
CA PRO A 32 13.53 -20.18 -19.59
C PRO A 32 12.91 -21.35 -18.83
N ILE A 33 13.39 -21.64 -17.61
CA ILE A 33 12.94 -22.76 -16.79
C ILE A 33 11.76 -22.36 -15.90
N LEU A 34 11.88 -21.20 -15.23
CA LEU A 34 10.87 -20.69 -14.31
C LEU A 34 9.73 -19.95 -15.03
N GLY A 35 10.03 -19.39 -16.21
CA GLY A 35 9.11 -18.54 -16.96
C GLY A 35 8.86 -17.20 -16.29
N THR A 36 7.96 -16.41 -16.88
CA THR A 36 7.37 -15.26 -16.19
C THR A 36 6.65 -15.76 -14.93
N PRO A 37 6.74 -15.06 -13.79
CA PRO A 37 5.96 -15.42 -12.62
C PRO A 37 4.50 -15.56 -13.02
N ALA A 38 3.89 -16.69 -12.66
CA ALA A 38 2.45 -16.86 -12.76
C ALA A 38 1.82 -15.92 -11.74
N LEU A 39 1.62 -14.69 -12.16
CA LEU A 39 0.70 -13.78 -11.51
C LEU A 39 -0.63 -14.53 -11.53
N GLY A 40 -1.00 -15.11 -10.37
CA GLY A 40 -2.05 -16.10 -10.26
C GLY A 40 -3.40 -15.59 -10.78
N PRO A 41 -4.48 -16.37 -10.66
CA PRO A 41 -5.78 -15.96 -11.20
C PRO A 41 -6.28 -14.69 -10.51
N TYR A 42 -6.02 -13.53 -11.13
CA TYR A 42 -6.41 -12.23 -10.61
C TYR A 42 -7.92 -12.15 -10.40
N ASP A 43 -8.69 -12.75 -11.30
CA ASP A 43 -10.14 -12.84 -11.20
C ASP A 43 -10.61 -13.52 -9.91
N ALA A 44 -9.89 -14.56 -9.44
CA ALA A 44 -10.23 -15.25 -8.21
C ALA A 44 -9.95 -14.38 -6.96
N VAL A 45 -8.94 -13.51 -7.03
CA VAL A 45 -8.66 -12.53 -5.97
C VAL A 45 -9.73 -11.44 -5.98
N VAL A 46 -10.08 -10.91 -7.15
CA VAL A 46 -11.14 -9.89 -7.30
C VAL A 46 -12.48 -10.43 -6.79
N ALA A 47 -12.86 -11.66 -7.14
CA ALA A 47 -14.08 -12.29 -6.66
C ALA A 47 -14.11 -12.40 -5.13
N LYS A 48 -13.01 -12.86 -4.51
CA LYS A 48 -12.91 -12.94 -3.05
C LYS A 48 -13.02 -11.58 -2.36
N VAL A 49 -12.45 -10.53 -2.96
CA VAL A 49 -12.54 -9.18 -2.42
C VAL A 49 -13.95 -8.63 -2.57
N ALA A 50 -14.63 -8.92 -3.68
CA ALA A 50 -16.03 -8.54 -3.90
C ALA A 50 -16.98 -9.17 -2.86
N ASP A 51 -16.73 -10.43 -2.48
CA ASP A 51 -17.47 -11.15 -1.44
C ASP A 51 -17.17 -10.67 -0.01
N ALA A 52 -16.08 -9.92 0.18
CA ALA A 52 -15.73 -9.39 1.49
C ALA A 52 -16.77 -8.35 1.95
N VAL A 53 -16.96 -8.26 3.27
CA VAL A 53 -17.91 -7.33 3.87
C VAL A 53 -17.20 -6.03 4.28
N CYS A 54 -17.83 -4.88 4.02
CA CYS A 54 -17.34 -3.60 4.48
C CYS A 54 -17.38 -3.50 6.02
N PRO A 55 -16.25 -3.18 6.69
CA PRO A 55 -16.19 -3.14 8.15
C PRO A 55 -16.95 -1.96 8.76
N VAL A 56 -17.29 -0.96 7.94
CA VAL A 56 -18.02 0.24 8.39
C VAL A 56 -19.53 0.02 8.29
N CYS A 57 -20.01 -0.44 7.13
CA CYS A 57 -21.45 -0.48 6.82
C CYS A 57 -22.04 -1.89 6.77
N GLY A 58 -21.22 -2.94 6.77
CA GLY A 58 -21.66 -4.34 6.78
C GLY A 58 -22.20 -4.87 5.44
N ARG A 59 -22.15 -4.09 4.34
CA ARG A 59 -22.55 -4.51 3.00
C ARG A 59 -21.40 -5.15 2.21
N PRO A 60 -21.67 -5.99 1.20
CA PRO A 60 -20.62 -6.56 0.36
C PRO A 60 -19.83 -5.47 -0.36
N MET A 61 -18.52 -5.68 -0.52
CA MET A 61 -17.61 -4.72 -1.15
C MET A 61 -17.95 -4.49 -2.63
N SER A 62 -18.61 -5.46 -3.27
CA SER A 62 -19.15 -5.33 -4.64
C SER A 62 -20.15 -4.18 -4.82
N GLU A 63 -20.81 -3.72 -3.74
CA GLU A 63 -21.74 -2.57 -3.78
C GLU A 63 -21.02 -1.22 -3.65
N HIS A 64 -19.71 -1.21 -3.37
CA HIS A 64 -18.94 0.01 -3.16
C HIS A 64 -18.30 0.50 -4.46
N PHE A 65 -18.11 1.81 -4.58
CA PHE A 65 -17.43 2.41 -5.73
C PHE A 65 -16.03 2.90 -5.33
N ILE A 66 -15.00 2.36 -5.99
CA ILE A 66 -13.62 2.78 -5.80
C ILE A 66 -13.28 3.83 -6.85
N ASP A 67 -13.02 5.06 -6.40
CA ASP A 67 -12.60 6.16 -7.23
C ASP A 67 -11.06 6.25 -7.26
N HIS A 68 -10.50 6.12 -8.47
CA HIS A 68 -9.07 6.25 -8.76
C HIS A 68 -8.74 7.52 -9.58
N SER A 69 -9.65 8.49 -9.62
CA SER A 69 -9.46 9.75 -10.37
C SER A 69 -8.41 10.67 -9.77
N THR A 70 -8.11 10.50 -8.49
CA THR A 70 -7.06 11.25 -7.77
C THR A 70 -5.89 10.32 -7.42
N PRO A 71 -4.71 10.87 -7.07
CA PRO A 71 -3.60 10.07 -6.54
C PRO A 71 -3.99 9.23 -5.32
N GLU A 72 -4.94 9.73 -4.52
CA GLU A 72 -5.53 9.00 -3.41
C GLU A 72 -6.69 8.13 -3.92
N THR A 73 -6.66 6.85 -3.60
CA THR A 73 -7.78 5.95 -3.88
C THR A 73 -8.88 6.17 -2.85
N ILE A 74 -10.06 6.60 -3.30
CA ILE A 74 -11.20 6.88 -2.43
C ILE A 74 -12.22 5.75 -2.55
N LEU A 75 -12.60 5.15 -1.43
CA LEU A 75 -13.66 4.14 -1.37
C LEU A 75 -14.98 4.82 -0.96
N ASN A 76 -15.98 4.77 -1.84
CA ASN A 76 -17.31 5.34 -1.60
C ASN A 76 -18.27 4.26 -1.09
N CYS A 77 -18.77 4.45 0.14
CA CYS A 77 -19.79 3.60 0.75
C CYS A 77 -21.17 3.92 0.17
N PRO A 78 -21.99 2.91 -0.20
CA PRO A 78 -23.32 3.13 -0.78
C PRO A 78 -24.38 3.56 0.25
N ILE A 79 -24.07 3.44 1.55
CA ILE A 79 -24.98 3.87 2.63
C ILE A 79 -24.65 5.31 3.01
N GLU A 80 -25.70 6.11 3.12
CA GLU A 80 -25.62 7.45 3.71
C GLU A 80 -25.13 7.36 5.16
N HIS A 81 -24.02 8.03 5.44
CA HIS A 81 -23.46 8.06 6.79
C HIS A 81 -24.35 8.93 7.67
N THR A 82 -24.95 8.35 8.70
CA THR A 82 -25.55 9.16 9.77
C THR A 82 -24.43 9.59 10.69
N PRO A 83 -24.10 10.89 10.79
CA PRO A 83 -23.07 11.34 11.71
C PRO A 83 -23.50 10.99 13.13
N VAL A 84 -22.58 10.43 13.92
CA VAL A 84 -22.81 10.25 15.35
C VAL A 84 -23.04 11.64 15.93
N PRO A 85 -24.12 11.85 16.73
CA PRO A 85 -24.32 13.12 17.41
C PRO A 85 -23.07 13.49 18.19
N VAL A 86 -22.61 14.73 18.03
CA VAL A 86 -21.49 15.25 18.82
C VAL A 86 -21.92 15.25 20.28
N ASP A 87 -21.20 14.53 21.13
CA ASP A 87 -21.44 14.52 22.56
C ASP A 87 -20.54 15.56 23.23
N ASP A 88 -21.13 16.71 23.56
CA ASP A 88 -20.47 17.81 24.26
C ASP A 88 -20.44 17.60 25.79
N ALA A 89 -20.80 16.42 26.28
CA ALA A 89 -20.76 16.14 27.71
C ALA A 89 -19.35 16.36 28.27
N PRO A 90 -19.23 16.98 29.46
CA PRO A 90 -17.95 17.29 30.04
C PRO A 90 -17.18 16.01 30.32
N LEU A 91 -16.03 15.87 29.66
CA LEU A 91 -15.10 14.78 29.86
C LEU A 91 -14.24 15.05 31.11
N ASN A 92 -13.84 14.00 31.81
CA ASN A 92 -12.84 14.08 32.89
C ASN A 92 -11.40 14.04 32.32
N GLU A 93 -10.40 14.11 33.20
CA GLU A 93 -8.97 14.06 32.84
C GLU A 93 -8.53 12.77 32.12
N LEU A 94 -9.37 11.73 32.14
CA LEU A 94 -9.15 10.45 31.46
C LEU A 94 -9.96 10.33 30.16
N GLY A 95 -10.64 11.39 29.72
CA GLY A 95 -11.44 11.39 28.49
C GLY A 95 -12.76 10.60 28.58
N MET A 96 -13.25 10.31 29.79
CA MET A 96 -14.55 9.64 29.98
C MET A 96 -15.64 10.64 30.37
N HIS A 97 -16.89 10.35 29.99
CA HIS A 97 -18.05 11.13 30.42
C HIS A 97 -18.10 11.20 31.95
N LYS A 98 -18.27 12.42 32.48
CA LYS A 98 -18.55 12.58 33.92
C LYS A 98 -19.93 11.98 34.21
N PRO A 99 -20.08 11.08 35.19
CA PRO A 99 -21.40 10.62 35.59
C PRO A 99 -22.20 11.82 36.07
N SER A 100 -23.44 11.94 35.59
CA SER A 100 -24.39 12.95 36.05
C SER A 100 -24.56 12.79 37.55
N THR A 101 -23.96 13.68 38.32
CA THR A 101 -24.30 13.82 39.74
C THR A 101 -25.70 14.41 39.78
N GLU A 102 -26.71 13.55 39.88
CA GLU A 102 -28.05 13.93 40.33
C GLU A 102 -27.91 14.65 41.69
N SER A 103 -28.40 15.88 41.78
CA SER A 103 -28.61 16.65 43.02
C SER A 103 -29.76 17.62 42.82
#